data_AF-A0A4P7C046-F1
#
_entry.id   AF-A0A4P7C046-F1
#
_cell.length_a   1.000
_cell.length_b   1.000
_cell.length_c   1.000
_cell.angle_alpha   90.00
_cell.angle_beta   90.00
_cell.angle_gamma   90.00
#
_symmetry.space_group_name_H-M   'P 1'
#
loop_
_entity.id
_entity.type
_entity.pdbx_description
1 polymer ?
#
loop_
_entity_poly.entity_id
_entity_poly.type
_entity_poly.pdbx_seq_one_letter_code
_entity_poly.pdbx_strand_id
1 'polypeptide(L)'
;MLTHRNGQWSSPMFYNLAAISAGAEAGIEAGQIAMLLMTEKAVESFMTNNNFSLNADAGFTIIDSSARAQGSLGKGDIIIWSDTEGLFADLAINVEDIVWDDEENAAYYGTTTVSPAAVAKGEIKASQDETIHNVLP
;
A
#
# COMPACT_ATOMS: atom_id res chain seq x y z
N MET A 1 -4.14 1.49 0.15
CA MET A 1 -3.10 1.38 -0.89
C MET A 1 -3.40 2.33 -2.03
N LEU A 2 -2.37 2.98 -2.59
CA LEU A 2 -2.44 3.83 -3.78
C LEU A 2 -1.42 3.34 -4.81
N THR A 3 -1.72 3.48 -6.09
CA THR A 3 -0.80 3.10 -7.18
C THR A 3 -0.55 4.28 -8.09
N HIS A 4 0.70 4.46 -8.50
CA HIS A 4 1.08 5.48 -9.47
C HIS A 4 1.38 4.82 -10.83
N ARG A 5 0.53 5.06 -11.82
CA ARG A 5 0.68 4.55 -13.20
C ARG A 5 0.52 5.69 -14.19
N ASN A 6 1.38 5.74 -15.20
CA ASN A 6 1.33 6.75 -16.27
C ASN A 6 1.25 8.21 -15.78
N GLY A 7 1.90 8.54 -14.66
CA GLY A 7 1.85 9.89 -14.08
C GLY A 7 0.54 10.24 -13.38
N GLN A 8 -0.28 9.24 -13.05
CA GLN A 8 -1.55 9.41 -12.36
C GLN A 8 -1.64 8.48 -11.16
N TRP A 9 -2.24 9.01 -10.09
CA TRP A 9 -2.62 8.24 -8.91
C TRP A 9 -3.94 7.53 -9.14
N SER A 10 -4.04 6.30 -8.65
CA SER A 10 -5.32 5.61 -8.49
C SER A 10 -6.08 6.14 -7.28
N SER A 11 -7.36 5.82 -7.25
CA SER A 11 -8.19 5.93 -6.05
C SER A 11 -7.71 4.95 -4.97
N PRO A 12 -7.94 5.25 -3.68
CA PRO A 12 -7.60 4.35 -2.58
C PRO A 12 -8.20 2.96 -2.72
N MET A 13 -7.38 1.94 -2.49
CA MET A 13 -7.80 0.55 -2.37
C MET A 13 -7.54 0.05 -0.95
N PHE A 14 -8.53 -0.61 -0.37
CA PHE A 14 -8.46 -1.11 1.00
C PHE A 14 -8.25 -2.63 1.02
N TYR A 15 -7.31 -3.08 1.84
CA TYR A 15 -6.94 -4.49 1.97
C TYR A 15 -6.74 -4.83 3.43
N ASN A 16 -7.17 -6.02 3.81
CA ASN A 16 -6.81 -6.66 5.05
C ASN A 16 -5.51 -7.44 4.85
N LEU A 17 -4.55 -7.23 5.75
CA LEU A 17 -3.25 -7.88 5.71
C LEU A 17 -3.20 -8.86 6.88
N ALA A 18 -3.14 -10.17 6.61
CA ALA A 18 -2.97 -11.13 7.68
C ALA A 18 -1.49 -11.15 8.11
N ALA A 19 -1.24 -10.73 9.35
CA ALA A 19 0.02 -10.90 10.06
C ALA A 19 1.29 -10.41 9.32
N ILE A 20 1.80 -9.25 9.76
CA ILE A 20 3.22 -8.93 9.59
C ILE A 20 4.00 -9.85 10.53
N SER A 21 4.54 -10.95 10.01
CA SER A 21 5.38 -11.85 10.81
C SER A 21 6.83 -11.39 10.77
N ALA A 22 7.26 -10.66 11.82
CA ALA A 22 8.66 -10.55 12.15
C ALA A 22 9.07 -11.86 12.84
N GLY A 23 9.59 -12.82 12.05
CA GLY A 23 9.97 -14.19 12.41
C GLY A 23 9.75 -14.63 13.87
N ALA A 24 8.73 -15.47 14.11
CA ALA A 24 8.48 -16.36 15.26
C ALA A 24 8.65 -15.87 16.74
N GLU A 25 9.28 -14.74 17.04
CA GLU A 25 9.60 -14.32 18.42
C GLU A 25 9.22 -12.85 18.72
N ALA A 26 8.81 -12.05 17.74
CA ALA A 26 8.39 -10.67 17.93
C ALA A 26 6.91 -10.50 17.61
N GLY A 27 6.04 -10.62 18.63
CA GLY A 27 4.59 -10.40 18.55
C GLY A 27 4.20 -8.93 18.35
N ILE A 28 4.71 -8.30 17.30
CA ILE A 28 4.34 -6.94 16.91
C ILE A 28 3.09 -7.06 16.02
N GLU A 29 1.94 -6.67 16.56
CA GLU A 29 0.79 -6.39 15.74
C GLU A 29 1.08 -5.09 14.97
N ALA A 30 1.21 -5.20 13.66
CA ALA A 30 1.29 -4.00 12.83
C ALA A 30 -0.04 -3.24 12.90
N GLY A 31 0.04 -1.96 13.25
CA GLY A 31 -1.11 -1.06 13.17
C GLY A 31 -1.58 -0.83 11.73
N GLN A 32 -2.49 0.12 11.56
CA GLN A 32 -2.93 0.52 10.22
C GLN A 32 -1.77 1.14 9.44
N ILE A 33 -1.58 0.71 8.20
CA ILE A 33 -0.54 1.24 7.31
C ILE A 33 -1.12 1.77 6.01
N ALA A 34 -0.49 2.81 5.48
CA ALA A 34 -0.71 3.28 4.13
C ALA A 34 0.48 2.86 3.25
N MET A 35 0.17 2.28 2.09
CA MET A 35 1.17 1.84 1.11
C MET A 35 0.95 2.54 -0.22
N LEU A 36 2.03 3.06 -0.80
CA LEU A 36 2.06 3.69 -2.12
C LEU A 36 2.99 2.88 -3.02
N LEU A 37 2.44 2.34 -4.11
CA LEU A 37 3.20 1.65 -5.14
C LEU A 37 3.57 2.65 -6.24
N MET A 38 4.83 3.04 -6.28
CA MET A 38 5.31 4.16 -7.10
C MET A 38 5.68 3.75 -8.53
N THR A 39 5.98 2.48 -8.75
CA THR A 39 6.47 1.95 -10.03
C THR A 39 5.58 0.81 -10.56
N GLU A 40 5.54 0.67 -11.89
CA GLU A 40 4.72 -0.37 -12.53
C GLU A 40 5.07 -1.77 -12.06
N LYS A 41 6.38 -2.07 -11.87
CA LYS A 41 6.83 -3.36 -11.34
C LYS A 41 6.30 -3.65 -9.93
N ALA A 42 6.18 -2.63 -9.07
CA ALA A 42 5.65 -2.79 -7.73
C ALA A 42 4.14 -3.09 -7.77
N VAL A 43 3.42 -2.37 -8.65
CA VAL A 43 1.99 -2.63 -8.88
C VAL A 43 1.77 -4.04 -9.42
N GLU A 44 2.51 -4.47 -10.44
CA GLU A 44 2.38 -5.80 -11.02
C GLU A 44 2.72 -6.93 -10.04
N SER A 45 3.78 -6.74 -9.26
CA SER A 45 4.18 -7.72 -8.25
C SER A 45 3.11 -7.87 -7.16
N PHE A 46 2.56 -6.76 -6.67
CA PHE A 46 1.49 -6.80 -5.69
C PHE A 46 0.22 -7.45 -6.25
N MET A 47 -0.15 -7.14 -7.50
CA MET A 47 -1.38 -7.65 -8.12
C MET A 47 -1.35 -9.13 -8.48
N THR A 48 -0.16 -9.69 -8.70
CA THR A 48 0.00 -11.09 -9.15
C THR A 48 0.32 -12.06 -8.03
N ASN A 49 0.72 -11.57 -6.85
CA ASN A 49 1.12 -12.39 -5.72
C ASN A 49 0.26 -12.11 -4.49
N ASN A 50 -0.28 -13.16 -3.88
CA ASN A 50 -0.97 -13.05 -2.59
C ASN A 50 0.00 -12.96 -1.40
N ASN A 51 1.29 -13.23 -1.65
CA ASN A 51 2.37 -13.05 -0.70
C ASN A 51 3.28 -11.92 -1.21
N PHE A 52 3.37 -10.83 -0.46
CA PHE A 52 4.17 -9.69 -0.79
C PHE A 52 5.26 -9.50 0.25
N SER A 53 6.50 -9.69 -0.18
CA SER A 53 7.66 -9.52 0.69
C SER A 53 8.19 -8.09 0.57
N LEU A 54 8.16 -7.40 1.70
CA LEU A 54 8.71 -6.07 1.91
C LEU A 54 10.11 -6.20 2.52
N ASN A 55 11.07 -6.66 1.72
CA ASN A 55 12.46 -6.77 2.13
C ASN A 55 13.42 -6.37 1.01
N ALA A 56 14.70 -6.21 1.36
CA ALA A 56 15.73 -5.81 0.40
C ALA A 56 15.97 -6.85 -0.71
N ASP A 57 15.69 -8.13 -0.44
CA ASP A 57 15.89 -9.24 -1.38
C ASP A 57 14.78 -9.33 -2.45
N ALA A 58 13.63 -8.69 -2.23
CA ALA A 58 12.52 -8.64 -3.19
C ALA A 58 12.83 -7.78 -4.44
N GLY A 59 13.98 -7.08 -4.47
CA GLY A 59 14.39 -6.25 -5.60
C GLY A 59 13.62 -4.92 -5.71
N PHE A 60 12.98 -4.50 -4.62
CA PHE A 60 12.31 -3.20 -4.50
C PHE A 60 13.09 -2.26 -3.58
N THR A 61 13.13 -0.98 -3.97
CA THR A 61 13.56 0.07 -3.03
C THR A 61 12.37 0.49 -2.19
N ILE A 62 12.41 0.17 -0.89
CA ILE A 62 11.32 0.47 0.06
C ILE A 62 11.74 1.67 0.91
N ILE A 63 10.85 2.64 1.05
CA ILE A 63 11.02 3.80 1.93
C ILE A 63 10.01 3.70 3.06
N ASP A 64 10.50 3.53 4.29
CA ASP A 64 9.70 3.66 5.51
C ASP A 64 9.60 5.16 5.90
N SER A 65 8.37 5.65 6.00
CA SER A 65 8.04 7.03 6.37
C SER A 65 7.31 7.16 7.71
N SER A 66 7.41 6.12 8.56
CA SER A 66 6.73 6.01 9.87
C SER A 66 7.09 7.09 10.91
N ALA A 67 8.14 7.88 10.70
CA ALA A 67 8.67 8.81 11.71
C ALA A 67 8.32 10.30 11.52
N ARG A 68 7.27 10.64 10.74
CA ARG A 68 6.91 12.00 10.25
C ARG A 68 7.69 12.40 9.00
N ALA A 69 7.08 12.19 7.85
CA ALA A 69 7.53 12.75 6.58
C ALA A 69 7.24 14.26 6.53
N GLN A 70 8.09 15.09 7.14
CA GLN A 70 8.12 16.54 6.85
C GLN A 70 9.02 16.89 5.65
N GLY A 71 9.30 15.92 4.78
CA GLY A 71 10.15 16.10 3.62
C GLY A 71 9.69 15.23 2.45
N SER A 72 10.06 15.68 1.24
CA SER A 72 9.89 15.00 -0.06
C SER A 72 9.76 13.50 0.09
N LEU A 73 8.64 12.95 -0.40
CA LEU A 73 8.50 11.51 -0.61
C LEU A 73 9.72 11.03 -1.43
N GLY A 74 10.43 10.02 -0.90
CA GLY A 74 11.67 9.53 -1.49
C GLY A 74 11.43 8.89 -2.86
N LYS A 75 12.51 8.63 -3.61
CA LYS A 75 12.46 7.92 -4.89
C LYS A 75 12.52 6.40 -4.69
N GLY A 76 11.51 5.85 -4.02
CA GLY A 76 11.35 4.40 -3.81
C GLY A 76 10.40 3.76 -4.81
N ASP A 77 10.46 2.44 -4.94
CA ASP A 77 9.45 1.64 -5.64
C ASP A 77 8.16 1.55 -4.82
N ILE A 78 8.32 1.48 -3.49
CA ILE A 78 7.24 1.34 -2.51
C ILE A 78 7.52 2.34 -1.39
N ILE A 79 6.49 3.09 -0.99
CA ILE A 79 6.53 3.95 0.19
C ILE A 79 5.51 3.42 1.18
N ILE A 80 5.94 3.21 2.42
CA ILE A 80 5.08 2.75 3.51
C ILE A 80 5.03 3.84 4.58
N TRP A 81 3.83 4.09 5.09
CA TRP A 81 3.58 4.99 6.19
C TRP A 81 2.79 4.25 7.27
N SER A 82 3.23 4.36 8.51
CA SER A 82 2.52 3.88 9.71
C SER A 82 2.56 4.96 10.79
N ASP A 83 1.58 4.92 11.69
CA ASP A 83 1.58 5.76 12.90
C ASP A 83 2.54 5.25 13.99
N THR A 84 3.01 4.02 13.83
CA THR A 84 3.88 3.31 14.75
C THR A 84 5.33 3.48 14.30
N GLU A 85 6.12 4.22 15.08
CA GLU A 85 7.54 4.47 14.82
C GLU A 85 8.34 3.15 14.86
N GLY A 86 9.19 2.93 13.87
CA GLY A 86 10.11 1.79 13.86
C GLY A 86 9.50 0.45 13.46
N LEU A 87 8.25 0.43 12.99
CA LEU A 87 7.58 -0.80 12.54
C LEU A 87 8.34 -1.49 11.39
N PHE A 88 9.02 -0.74 10.52
CA PHE A 88 9.74 -1.27 9.34
C PHE A 88 11.24 -0.92 9.32
N ALA A 89 11.78 -0.26 10.35
CA ALA A 89 13.12 0.34 10.31
C ALA A 89 14.28 -0.68 10.22
N ASP A 90 14.04 -1.95 10.55
CA ASP A 90 15.07 -3.00 10.53
C ASP A 90 14.50 -4.41 10.25
N LEU A 91 13.22 -4.50 9.87
CA LEU A 91 12.51 -5.76 9.74
C LEU A 91 12.20 -6.06 8.27
N ALA A 92 12.67 -7.21 7.79
CA ALA A 92 12.12 -7.84 6.61
C ALA A 92 10.68 -8.24 6.93
N ILE A 93 9.72 -7.60 6.28
CA ILE A 93 8.30 -7.85 6.55
C ILE A 93 7.73 -8.67 5.41
N ASN A 94 7.26 -9.86 5.75
CA ASN A 94 6.47 -10.66 4.82
C ASN A 94 5.01 -10.44 5.14
N VAL A 95 4.25 -10.05 4.12
CA VAL A 95 2.81 -9.94 4.21
C VAL A 95 2.23 -11.10 3.44
N GLU A 96 1.69 -12.06 4.19
CA GLU A 96 0.99 -13.21 3.64
C GLU A 96 -0.52 -12.92 3.71
N ASP A 97 -1.28 -13.47 2.76
CA ASP A 97 -2.74 -13.28 2.67
C ASP A 97 -3.18 -11.80 2.63
N ILE A 98 -2.82 -11.12 1.55
CA ILE A 98 -3.40 -9.83 1.19
C ILE A 98 -4.82 -10.06 0.65
N VAL A 99 -5.81 -9.64 1.42
CA VAL A 99 -7.23 -9.84 1.08
C VAL A 99 -7.90 -8.51 0.80
N TRP A 100 -8.61 -8.42 -0.33
CA TRP A 100 -9.43 -7.25 -0.65
C TRP A 100 -10.52 -7.07 0.40
N ASP A 101 -10.65 -5.85 0.93
CA ASP A 101 -11.72 -5.53 1.90
C ASP A 101 -12.99 -5.09 1.17
N ASP A 102 -13.88 -6.04 0.89
CA ASP A 102 -15.12 -5.75 0.16
C ASP A 102 -16.00 -4.69 0.87
N GLU A 103 -16.02 -4.66 2.20
CA GLU A 103 -16.87 -3.76 2.96
C GLU A 103 -16.34 -2.32 2.91
N GLU A 104 -15.05 -2.13 3.20
CA GLU A 104 -14.43 -0.80 3.21
C GLU A 104 -14.38 -0.21 1.79
N ASN A 105 -14.06 -1.03 0.77
CA ASN A 105 -14.10 -0.56 -0.61
C ASN A 105 -15.55 -0.24 -1.04
N ALA A 106 -16.54 -1.06 -0.68
CA ALA A 106 -17.92 -0.73 -1.02
C ALA A 106 -18.41 0.57 -0.37
N ALA A 107 -17.99 0.83 0.88
CA ALA A 107 -18.27 2.07 1.59
C ALA A 107 -17.61 3.28 0.89
N TYR A 108 -16.34 3.17 0.51
CA TYR A 108 -15.60 4.24 -0.16
C TYR A 108 -16.14 4.55 -1.57
N TYR A 109 -16.34 3.52 -2.40
CA TYR A 109 -16.78 3.68 -3.79
C TYR A 109 -18.31 3.85 -3.94
N GLY A 110 -19.08 3.59 -2.88
CA GLY A 110 -20.55 3.64 -2.90
C GLY A 110 -21.18 2.53 -3.76
N THR A 111 -20.43 1.46 -4.07
CA THR A 111 -20.88 0.33 -4.87
C THR A 111 -20.12 -0.94 -4.49
N THR A 112 -20.80 -2.09 -4.53
CA THR A 112 -20.19 -3.40 -4.24
C THR A 112 -19.47 -4.02 -5.45
N THR A 113 -19.54 -3.38 -6.61
CA THR A 113 -18.98 -3.90 -7.86
C THR A 113 -17.70 -3.14 -8.22
N VAL A 114 -16.64 -3.34 -7.42
CA VAL A 114 -15.33 -2.73 -7.64
C VAL A 114 -14.30 -3.83 -7.91
N SER A 115 -13.58 -3.69 -9.01
CA SER A 115 -12.46 -4.58 -9.33
C SER A 115 -11.15 -3.93 -8.89
N PRO A 116 -10.32 -4.60 -8.08
CA PRO A 116 -9.01 -4.09 -7.70
C PRO A 116 -8.15 -3.72 -8.90
N ALA A 117 -8.21 -4.53 -9.96
CA ALA A 117 -7.46 -4.30 -11.20
C ALA A 117 -7.90 -3.04 -11.95
N ALA A 118 -9.20 -2.77 -11.96
CA ALA A 118 -9.74 -1.57 -12.60
C ALA A 118 -9.37 -0.31 -11.82
N VAL A 119 -9.40 -0.37 -10.48
CA VAL A 119 -8.96 0.74 -9.62
C VAL A 119 -7.45 0.99 -9.77
N ALA A 120 -6.62 -0.06 -9.71
CA ALA A 120 -5.16 0.08 -9.85
C ALA A 120 -4.73 0.67 -11.21
N LYS A 121 -5.55 0.49 -12.27
CA LYS A 121 -5.35 1.11 -13.58
C LYS A 121 -5.92 2.52 -13.70
N GLY A 122 -6.65 3.00 -12.68
CA GLY A 122 -7.33 4.29 -12.69
C GLY A 122 -8.61 4.34 -13.55
N GLU A 123 -9.17 3.17 -13.90
CA GLU A 123 -10.39 3.04 -14.70
C GLU A 123 -11.66 3.36 -13.88
N ILE A 124 -11.58 3.13 -12.56
CA ILE A 124 -12.62 3.47 -11.59
C ILE A 124 -12.10 4.61 -10.72
N LYS A 125 -12.90 5.66 -10.55
CA LYS A 125 -12.64 6.77 -9.64
C LYS A 125 -13.79 6.94 -8.67
N ALA A 126 -13.50 7.19 -7.40
CA ALA A 126 -14.51 7.55 -6.42
C ALA A 126 -14.80 9.05 -6.51
N SER A 127 -16.03 9.45 -6.17
CA SER A 127 -16.40 10.87 -6.07
C SER A 127 -15.61 11.62 -4.99
N GLN A 128 -14.99 10.89 -4.06
CA GLN A 128 -14.26 11.41 -2.90
C GLN A 128 -12.77 11.71 -3.20
N ASP A 129 -12.29 11.41 -4.41
CA ASP A 129 -10.86 11.49 -4.77
C ASP A 129 -10.30 12.93 -4.91
N GLU A 130 -11.15 13.95 -4.95
CA GLU A 130 -10.73 15.36 -5.15
C GLU A 130 -9.78 15.87 -4.05
N THR A 131 -9.81 15.28 -2.86
CA THR A 131 -8.96 15.69 -1.73
C THR A 131 -7.57 15.06 -1.78
N ILE A 132 -7.43 13.88 -2.37
CA ILE A 132 -6.22 13.06 -2.28
C ILE A 132 -5.19 13.46 -3.35
N HIS A 133 -5.66 13.87 -4.53
CA HIS A 133 -4.76 14.27 -5.63
C HIS A 133 -3.99 15.58 -5.37
N ASN A 134 -4.41 16.42 -4.42
CA ASN A 134 -3.74 17.68 -4.12
C ASN A 134 -2.58 17.55 -3.11
N VAL A 135 -2.44 16.39 -2.46
CA VAL A 135 -1.45 16.14 -1.41
C VAL A 135 -0.41 15.09 -1.80
N LEU A 136 -0.68 14.33 -2.86
CA LEU A 136 0.26 13.38 -3.44
C LEU A 136 1.18 14.09 -4.46
N PRO A 137 2.45 13.69 -4.56
CA PRO A 137 3.45 14.32 -5.42
C PRO A 137 3.22 14.02 -6.91
#